data_AF-A0A2V1AZN1-F1
#
_entry.id   AF-A0A2V1AZN1-F1
#
_cell.length_a   1.000
_cell.length_b   1.000
_cell.length_c   1.000
_cell.angle_alpha   90.00
_cell.angle_beta   90.00
_cell.angle_gamma   90.00
#
_symmetry.space_group_name_H-M   'P 1'
#
loop_
_entity.id
_entity.type
_entity.pdbx_description
1 polymer ?
#
loop_
_entity_poly.entity_id
_entity_poly.type
_entity_poly.pdbx_seq_one_letter_code
_entity_poly.pdbx_strand_id
1 'polypeptide(L)'
;MNRAKTYDENVHTIAELEELATAQLSPMTRGYYNGGAMELVTLKENKTAFDKYKFRPRVLVDVTHVDTSTTCLGAKSAFPLGIAPSACHGLAHPIAEIGTSRAAAKSGVHMILSCWSNTPSKDVIEEGKGSSIAYGQQVNVLSDEETNLNIIREPEETGYNALFLTVDTRWRGRRINEMKNKFELPEHLSFPSFPWMGEKNTAGSEEFPYGD
;
A
#
# COMPACT_ATOMS: atom_id res chain seq x y z
N MET A 1 -35.27 -8.53 -1.18
CA MET A 1 -34.45 -7.65 -0.33
C MET A 1 -33.13 -7.43 -1.07
N ASN A 2 -32.76 -6.18 -1.36
CA ASN A 2 -31.55 -5.88 -2.14
C ASN A 2 -30.34 -6.00 -1.21
N ARG A 3 -29.50 -7.03 -1.41
CA ARG A 3 -28.21 -7.18 -0.73
C ARG A 3 -27.09 -7.18 -1.77
N ALA A 4 -25.96 -6.59 -1.42
CA ALA A 4 -24.77 -6.66 -2.25
C ALA A 4 -24.26 -8.11 -2.35
N LYS A 5 -23.44 -8.37 -3.37
CA LYS A 5 -22.80 -9.66 -3.56
C LYS A 5 -21.84 -9.96 -2.39
N THR A 6 -21.93 -11.17 -1.85
CA THR A 6 -20.92 -11.72 -0.93
C THR A 6 -19.74 -12.23 -1.76
N TYR A 7 -18.53 -11.79 -1.43
CA TYR A 7 -17.30 -12.21 -2.11
C TYR A 7 -16.55 -13.32 -1.36
N ASP A 8 -16.78 -13.45 -0.04
CA ASP A 8 -16.22 -14.48 0.82
C ASP A 8 -17.26 -14.90 1.87
N GLU A 9 -17.34 -16.19 2.19
CA GLU A 9 -18.33 -16.74 3.11
C GLU A 9 -18.01 -16.46 4.59
N ASN A 10 -16.75 -16.17 4.92
CA ASN A 10 -16.24 -15.99 6.28
C ASN A 10 -15.77 -14.56 6.56
N VAL A 11 -15.52 -13.75 5.52
CA VAL A 11 -15.08 -12.35 5.65
C VAL A 11 -16.18 -11.39 5.20
N HIS A 12 -16.78 -10.68 6.15
CA HIS A 12 -17.85 -9.72 5.89
C HIS A 12 -17.46 -8.28 6.20
N THR A 13 -16.39 -8.06 6.96
CA THR A 13 -15.86 -6.74 7.31
C THR A 13 -14.34 -6.67 7.18
N ILE A 14 -13.81 -5.45 7.04
CA ILE A 14 -12.35 -5.22 7.07
C ILE A 14 -11.74 -5.59 8.42
N ALA A 15 -12.50 -5.49 9.52
CA ALA A 15 -12.04 -5.88 10.85
C ALA A 15 -11.85 -7.41 10.97
N GLU A 16 -12.77 -8.21 10.41
CA GLU A 16 -12.62 -9.67 10.34
C GLU A 16 -11.45 -10.06 9.45
N LEU A 17 -11.23 -9.34 8.34
CA LEU A 17 -10.05 -9.53 7.50
C LEU A 17 -8.75 -9.26 8.28
N GLU A 18 -8.69 -8.16 9.05
CA GLU A 18 -7.56 -7.83 9.93
C GLU A 18 -7.31 -8.95 10.94
N GLU A 19 -8.34 -9.48 11.59
CA GLU A 19 -8.23 -10.57 12.57
C GLU A 19 -7.69 -11.87 11.94
N LEU A 20 -8.31 -12.33 10.85
CA LEU A 20 -7.94 -13.57 10.17
C LEU A 20 -6.55 -13.50 9.54
N ALA A 21 -6.17 -12.36 8.98
CA ALA A 21 -4.81 -12.15 8.47
C ALA A 21 -3.81 -12.16 9.63
N THR A 22 -4.08 -11.43 10.73
CA THR A 22 -3.20 -11.35 11.90
C THR A 22 -2.92 -12.71 12.53
N ALA A 23 -3.88 -13.63 12.49
CA ALA A 23 -3.72 -15.00 12.97
C ALA A 23 -2.78 -15.85 12.09
N GLN A 24 -2.69 -15.54 10.79
CA GLN A 24 -1.87 -16.27 9.82
C GLN A 24 -0.46 -15.69 9.65
N LEU A 25 -0.29 -14.41 9.96
CA LEU A 25 0.99 -13.71 9.84
C LEU A 25 1.95 -14.07 10.98
N SER A 26 3.24 -14.12 10.66
CA SER A 26 4.29 -14.26 11.67
C SER A 26 4.25 -13.10 12.69
N PRO A 27 4.74 -13.29 13.92
CA PRO A 27 4.82 -12.20 14.91
C PRO A 27 5.54 -10.95 14.41
N MET A 28 6.59 -11.14 13.61
CA MET A 28 7.35 -10.06 12.97
C MET A 28 6.49 -9.32 11.96
N THR A 29 5.86 -10.04 11.03
CA THR A 29 5.06 -9.46 9.94
C THR A 29 3.83 -8.72 10.47
N ARG A 30 3.08 -9.31 11.40
CA ARG A 30 1.92 -8.62 12.01
C ARG A 30 2.36 -7.42 12.84
N GLY A 31 3.55 -7.47 13.46
CA GLY A 31 4.14 -6.34 14.18
C GLY A 31 4.47 -5.15 13.26
N TYR A 32 4.91 -5.43 12.04
CA TYR A 32 5.19 -4.46 10.98
C TYR A 32 3.92 -3.82 10.42
N TYR A 33 2.93 -4.62 10.01
CA TYR A 33 1.71 -4.10 9.38
C TYR A 33 0.71 -3.50 10.37
N ASN A 34 0.42 -4.17 11.49
CA ASN A 34 -0.58 -3.70 12.45
C ASN A 34 0.02 -2.69 13.46
N GLY A 35 1.29 -2.33 13.29
CA GLY A 35 2.00 -1.39 14.12
C GLY A 35 1.80 0.07 13.72
N GLY A 36 2.38 0.95 14.52
CA GLY A 36 2.41 2.40 14.33
C GLY A 36 3.49 3.01 15.21
N ALA A 37 3.59 4.33 15.23
CA ALA A 37 4.57 5.01 16.07
C ALA A 37 4.15 4.99 17.55
N MET A 38 5.13 4.81 18.42
CA MET A 38 5.00 4.93 19.88
C MET A 38 3.81 4.10 20.42
N GLU A 39 2.90 4.75 21.16
CA GLU A 39 1.77 4.14 21.84
C GLU A 39 0.52 3.98 20.95
N LEU A 40 0.65 4.17 19.63
CA LEU A 40 -0.44 4.02 18.66
C LEU A 40 -1.63 4.98 18.86
N VAL A 41 -1.41 6.10 19.56
CA VAL A 41 -2.46 7.10 19.84
C VAL A 41 -3.11 7.60 18.55
N THR A 42 -2.31 8.05 17.58
CA THR A 42 -2.81 8.53 16.29
C THR A 42 -3.46 7.42 15.46
N LEU A 43 -2.98 6.17 15.55
CA LEU A 43 -3.62 5.04 14.87
C LEU A 43 -5.04 4.81 15.39
N LYS A 44 -5.22 4.83 16.72
CA LYS A 44 -6.53 4.73 17.36
C LYS A 44 -7.42 5.92 17.01
N GLU A 45 -6.85 7.12 16.98
CA GLU A 45 -7.59 8.34 16.60
C GLU A 45 -8.05 8.28 15.14
N ASN A 46 -7.22 7.84 14.20
CA ASN A 46 -7.60 7.70 12.79
C ASN A 46 -8.79 6.76 12.60
N LYS A 47 -8.84 5.63 13.33
CA LYS A 47 -9.98 4.70 13.28
C LYS A 47 -11.24 5.34 13.89
N THR A 48 -11.12 5.94 15.07
CA THR A 48 -12.27 6.47 15.83
C THR A 48 -12.75 7.87 15.39
N ALA A 49 -11.96 8.60 14.61
CA ALA A 49 -12.33 9.92 14.09
C ALA A 49 -13.58 9.86 13.21
N PHE A 50 -13.75 8.81 12.43
CA PHE A 50 -14.92 8.63 11.57
C PHE A 50 -16.22 8.46 12.34
N ASP A 51 -16.18 7.92 13.57
CA ASP A 51 -17.36 7.76 14.42
C ASP A 51 -17.99 9.10 14.83
N LYS A 52 -17.21 10.18 14.80
CA LYS A 52 -17.66 11.55 15.08
C LYS A 52 -18.60 12.09 13.99
N TYR A 53 -18.54 11.53 12.78
CA TYR A 53 -19.35 11.96 11.63
C TYR A 53 -20.53 11.01 11.45
N LYS A 54 -21.72 11.57 11.18
CA LYS A 54 -22.95 10.80 10.93
C LYS A 54 -23.52 11.16 9.57
N PHE A 55 -23.96 10.15 8.83
CA PHE A 55 -24.70 10.37 7.59
C PHE A 55 -26.14 10.77 7.90
N ARG A 56 -26.65 11.78 7.19
CA ARG A 56 -28.09 12.10 7.17
C ARG A 56 -28.70 11.46 5.92
N PRO A 57 -29.28 10.25 6.00
CA PRO A 57 -29.85 9.58 4.83
C PRO A 57 -31.00 10.41 4.27
N ARG A 58 -31.07 10.49 2.94
CA ARG A 58 -32.20 11.11 2.23
C ARG A 58 -33.17 10.02 1.82
N VAL A 59 -34.45 10.23 2.10
CA VAL A 59 -35.53 9.30 1.75
C VAL A 59 -36.19 9.71 0.43
N LEU A 60 -36.88 8.77 -0.23
CA LEU A 60 -37.57 8.98 -1.50
C LEU A 60 -36.65 9.42 -2.65
N VAL A 61 -35.38 9.00 -2.61
CA VAL A 61 -34.42 9.17 -3.71
C VAL A 61 -34.40 7.89 -4.53
N ASP A 62 -34.52 8.01 -5.85
CA ASP A 62 -34.34 6.87 -6.75
C ASP A 62 -32.87 6.43 -6.74
N VAL A 63 -32.64 5.20 -6.29
CA VAL A 63 -31.34 4.54 -6.20
C VAL A 63 -31.32 3.24 -7.01
N THR A 64 -32.19 3.12 -8.01
CA THR A 64 -32.26 1.94 -8.90
C THR A 64 -30.94 1.73 -9.65
N HIS A 65 -30.26 2.83 -10.00
CA HIS A 65 -28.94 2.83 -10.62
C HIS A 65 -28.01 3.79 -9.88
N VAL A 66 -27.04 3.25 -9.15
CA VAL A 66 -25.99 4.02 -8.48
C VAL A 66 -24.68 3.82 -9.23
N ASP A 67 -24.13 4.91 -9.77
CA ASP A 67 -22.81 4.94 -10.37
C ASP A 67 -21.80 5.50 -9.35
N THR A 68 -20.85 4.66 -8.93
CA THR A 68 -19.76 5.04 -8.03
C THR A 68 -18.48 5.42 -8.76
N SER A 69 -18.49 5.35 -10.09
CA SER A 69 -17.30 5.66 -10.88
C SER A 69 -16.93 7.13 -10.80
N THR A 70 -15.64 7.40 -10.95
CA THR A 70 -15.08 8.75 -10.92
C THR A 70 -13.84 8.81 -11.81
N THR A 71 -13.23 9.99 -11.93
CA THR A 71 -11.97 10.18 -12.65
C THR A 71 -10.92 10.73 -11.70
N CYS A 72 -9.74 10.14 -11.68
CA CYS A 72 -8.58 10.58 -10.90
C CYS A 72 -7.31 10.34 -11.72
N LEU A 73 -6.33 11.24 -11.63
CA LEU A 73 -5.07 11.15 -12.40
C LEU A 73 -5.30 11.01 -13.93
N GLY A 74 -6.37 11.61 -14.44
CA GLY A 74 -6.75 11.51 -15.87
C GLY A 74 -7.32 10.16 -16.31
N ALA A 75 -7.50 9.20 -15.40
CA ALA A 75 -8.02 7.86 -15.67
C ALA A 75 -9.36 7.61 -14.96
N LYS A 76 -10.18 6.71 -15.52
CA LYS A 76 -11.46 6.33 -14.92
C LYS A 76 -11.25 5.28 -13.83
N SER A 77 -11.80 5.51 -12.65
CA SER A 77 -11.89 4.55 -11.54
C SER A 77 -13.33 4.09 -11.36
N ALA A 78 -13.54 2.81 -11.06
CA ALA A 78 -14.86 2.24 -10.76
C ALA A 78 -15.42 2.70 -9.40
N PHE A 79 -14.54 3.15 -8.50
CA PHE A 79 -14.88 3.56 -7.14
C PHE A 79 -13.92 4.68 -6.69
N PRO A 80 -14.33 5.64 -5.83
CA PRO A 80 -13.48 6.76 -5.42
C PRO A 80 -12.48 6.37 -4.31
N LEU A 81 -11.93 5.16 -4.38
CA LEU A 81 -10.81 4.69 -3.57
C LEU A 81 -9.81 3.97 -4.47
N GLY A 82 -8.57 3.86 -4.01
CA GLY A 82 -7.51 3.10 -4.67
C GLY A 82 -6.60 2.44 -3.64
N ILE A 83 -5.58 1.76 -4.14
CA ILE A 83 -4.57 1.11 -3.31
C ILE A 83 -3.47 2.13 -2.97
N ALA A 84 -3.30 2.39 -1.68
CA ALA A 84 -2.26 3.26 -1.14
C ALA A 84 -0.88 2.57 -1.19
N PRO A 85 0.22 3.35 -1.30
CA PRO A 85 1.56 2.78 -1.33
C PRO A 85 1.86 2.14 0.02
N SER A 86 2.10 0.84 -0.02
CA SER A 86 2.46 0.01 1.13
C SER A 86 3.67 -0.82 0.73
N ALA A 87 4.69 -0.80 1.58
CA ALA A 87 5.94 -1.49 1.32
C ALA A 87 5.82 -2.98 1.64
N CYS A 88 6.72 -3.76 1.05
CA CYS A 88 6.97 -5.15 1.37
C CYS A 88 5.76 -6.10 1.24
N HIS A 89 4.96 -6.11 0.16
CA HIS A 89 3.76 -7.00 0.08
C HIS A 89 4.10 -8.49 0.19
N GLY A 90 5.34 -8.86 -0.15
CA GLY A 90 5.86 -10.22 -0.03
C GLY A 90 5.84 -10.77 1.40
N LEU A 91 5.83 -9.92 2.43
CA LEU A 91 5.70 -10.36 3.81
C LEU A 91 4.31 -10.95 4.10
N ALA A 92 3.27 -10.44 3.43
CA ALA A 92 1.90 -10.90 3.62
C ALA A 92 1.58 -12.12 2.75
N HIS A 93 2.10 -12.17 1.52
CA HIS A 93 1.82 -13.25 0.58
C HIS A 93 2.93 -13.38 -0.47
N PRO A 94 3.32 -14.61 -0.90
CA PRO A 94 4.40 -14.81 -1.89
C PRO A 94 4.17 -14.16 -3.26
N ILE A 95 2.92 -13.88 -3.64
CA ILE A 95 2.58 -13.20 -4.90
C ILE A 95 2.90 -11.68 -4.81
N ALA A 96 3.05 -11.13 -3.61
CA ALA A 96 3.44 -9.75 -3.37
C ALA A 96 2.61 -8.72 -4.17
N GLU A 97 3.26 -7.69 -4.72
CA GLU A 97 2.58 -6.57 -5.40
C GLU A 97 1.88 -6.98 -6.70
N ILE A 98 2.29 -8.08 -7.36
CA ILE A 98 1.59 -8.66 -8.53
C ILE A 98 0.14 -8.97 -8.18
N GLY A 99 -0.10 -9.53 -6.99
CA GLY A 99 -1.43 -9.94 -6.55
C GLY A 99 -2.33 -8.74 -6.31
N THR A 100 -1.76 -7.71 -5.65
CA THR A 100 -2.43 -6.44 -5.39
C THR A 100 -2.76 -5.72 -6.69
N SER A 101 -1.82 -5.68 -7.64
CA SER A 101 -2.00 -5.08 -8.96
C SER A 101 -3.11 -5.74 -9.77
N ARG A 102 -3.11 -7.08 -9.83
CA ARG A 102 -4.17 -7.87 -10.45
C ARG A 102 -5.54 -7.59 -9.83
N ALA A 103 -5.61 -7.48 -8.51
CA ALA A 103 -6.85 -7.18 -7.80
C ALA A 103 -7.35 -5.74 -8.10
N ALA A 104 -6.43 -4.77 -8.17
CA ALA A 104 -6.72 -3.39 -8.52
C ALA A 104 -7.27 -3.29 -9.95
N ALA A 105 -6.60 -3.94 -10.92
CA ALA A 105 -7.01 -3.99 -12.32
C ALA A 105 -8.39 -4.63 -12.50
N LYS A 106 -8.63 -5.79 -11.84
CA LYS A 106 -9.93 -6.48 -11.86
C LYS A 106 -11.05 -5.64 -11.24
N SER A 107 -10.73 -4.86 -10.22
CA SER A 107 -11.70 -4.01 -9.51
C SER A 107 -11.87 -2.64 -10.17
N GLY A 108 -11.04 -2.30 -11.17
CA GLY A 108 -11.07 -1.01 -11.85
C GLY A 108 -10.68 0.16 -10.95
N VAL A 109 -9.81 -0.06 -9.95
CA VAL A 109 -9.33 0.99 -9.03
C VAL A 109 -7.84 1.24 -9.22
N HIS A 110 -7.41 2.47 -9.00
CA HIS A 110 -6.01 2.86 -9.18
C HIS A 110 -5.10 2.27 -8.11
N MET A 111 -3.81 2.12 -8.43
CA MET A 111 -2.79 1.62 -7.51
C MET A 111 -1.60 2.57 -7.46
N ILE A 112 -1.14 2.86 -6.25
CA ILE A 112 0.12 3.55 -6.02
C ILE A 112 1.11 2.52 -5.49
N LEU A 113 2.20 2.29 -6.23
CA LEU A 113 3.27 1.37 -5.85
C LEU A 113 4.30 2.07 -4.98
N SER A 114 4.78 1.43 -3.91
CA SER A 114 5.88 1.95 -3.11
C SER A 114 7.24 1.70 -3.79
N CYS A 115 8.20 2.62 -3.64
CA CYS A 115 9.60 2.36 -3.99
C CYS A 115 10.23 1.27 -3.10
N TRP A 116 9.59 0.90 -1.98
CA TRP A 116 9.98 -0.21 -1.10
C TRP A 116 9.16 -1.48 -1.37
N SER A 117 8.81 -1.72 -2.63
CA SER A 117 8.12 -2.94 -3.07
C SER A 117 9.09 -4.11 -3.21
N ASN A 118 8.57 -5.34 -3.12
CA ASN A 118 9.36 -6.56 -3.35
C ASN A 118 9.38 -7.00 -4.81
N THR A 119 8.62 -6.32 -5.66
CA THR A 119 8.44 -6.64 -7.07
C THR A 119 8.82 -5.45 -7.93
N PRO A 120 9.57 -5.62 -9.05
CA PRO A 120 9.89 -4.53 -9.96
C PRO A 120 8.65 -3.82 -10.48
N SER A 121 8.71 -2.49 -10.61
CA SER A 121 7.58 -1.66 -11.08
C SER A 121 7.06 -2.08 -12.45
N LYS A 122 7.98 -2.46 -13.35
CA LYS A 122 7.68 -3.00 -14.68
C LYS A 122 6.80 -4.25 -14.62
N ASP A 123 7.03 -5.16 -13.67
CA ASP A 123 6.28 -6.42 -13.57
C ASP A 123 4.91 -6.18 -12.92
N VAL A 124 4.85 -5.23 -11.97
CA VAL A 124 3.59 -4.82 -11.32
C VAL A 124 2.61 -4.21 -12.33
N ILE A 125 3.06 -3.34 -13.23
CA ILE A 125 2.17 -2.66 -14.18
C ILE A 125 1.65 -3.59 -15.29
N GLU A 126 2.36 -4.69 -15.60
CA GLU A 126 1.89 -5.69 -16.58
C GLU A 126 0.50 -6.24 -16.22
N GLU A 127 0.22 -6.45 -14.93
CA GLU A 127 -1.07 -6.96 -14.45
C GLU A 127 -2.22 -5.96 -14.68
N GLY A 128 -1.90 -4.68 -14.90
CA GLY A 128 -2.86 -3.64 -15.26
C GLY A 128 -3.09 -3.46 -16.76
N LYS A 129 -2.31 -4.11 -17.62
CA LYS A 129 -2.42 -3.91 -19.08
C LYS A 129 -3.82 -4.23 -19.60
N GLY A 130 -4.35 -3.31 -20.40
CA GLY A 130 -5.71 -3.41 -20.96
C GLY A 130 -6.84 -3.00 -20.01
N SER A 131 -6.53 -2.65 -18.76
CA SER A 131 -7.49 -2.03 -17.84
C SER A 131 -7.46 -0.49 -17.94
N SER A 132 -8.44 0.18 -17.35
CA SER A 132 -8.53 1.65 -17.32
C SER A 132 -7.83 2.28 -16.11
N ILE A 133 -7.12 1.51 -15.30
CA ILE A 133 -6.57 2.00 -14.04
C ILE A 133 -5.27 2.78 -14.27
N ALA A 134 -5.07 3.83 -13.47
CA ALA A 134 -3.81 4.55 -13.38
C ALA A 134 -2.88 3.91 -12.35
N TYR A 135 -1.57 4.06 -12.59
CA TYR A 135 -0.51 3.68 -11.68
C TYR A 135 0.29 4.91 -11.23
N GLY A 136 0.41 5.07 -9.92
CA GLY A 136 1.30 6.04 -9.31
C GLY A 136 2.56 5.38 -8.75
N GLN A 137 3.70 6.02 -8.87
CA GLN A 137 4.92 5.61 -8.16
C GLN A 137 5.10 6.48 -6.92
N GLN A 138 5.20 5.87 -5.75
CA GLN A 138 5.57 6.56 -4.51
C GLN A 138 7.09 6.58 -4.34
N VAL A 139 7.63 7.71 -3.87
CA VAL A 139 9.07 7.92 -3.68
C VAL A 139 9.36 8.56 -2.33
N ASN A 140 10.37 8.02 -1.64
CA ASN A 140 11.07 8.67 -0.55
C ASN A 140 12.41 9.19 -1.08
N VAL A 141 12.65 10.50 -1.01
CA VAL A 141 13.91 11.09 -1.50
C VAL A 141 15.07 10.61 -0.64
N LEU A 142 16.02 9.94 -1.27
CA LEU A 142 17.29 9.51 -0.68
C LEU A 142 18.38 10.56 -0.91
N SER A 143 19.52 10.45 -0.21
CA SER A 143 20.69 11.28 -0.53
C SER A 143 21.28 10.94 -1.90
N ASP A 144 21.16 9.68 -2.33
CA ASP A 144 21.68 9.22 -3.62
C ASP A 144 20.74 9.66 -4.76
N GLU A 145 21.20 10.66 -5.51
CA GLU A 145 20.43 11.26 -6.62
C GLU A 145 20.21 10.26 -7.76
N GLU A 146 21.20 9.41 -8.06
CA GLU A 146 21.09 8.42 -9.13
C GLU A 146 19.99 7.38 -8.84
N THR A 147 19.94 6.84 -7.63
CA THR A 147 18.86 5.94 -7.18
C THR A 147 17.51 6.64 -7.26
N ASN A 148 17.40 7.90 -6.81
CA ASN A 148 16.14 8.66 -6.92
C ASN A 148 15.69 8.77 -8.40
N LEU A 149 16.62 9.10 -9.30
CA LEU A 149 16.32 9.22 -10.73
C LEU A 149 15.89 7.88 -11.33
N ASN A 150 16.52 6.77 -10.94
CA ASN A 150 16.15 5.43 -11.43
C ASN A 150 14.75 5.02 -10.95
N ILE A 151 14.42 5.29 -9.68
CA ILE A 151 13.09 5.05 -9.10
C ILE A 151 11.99 5.85 -9.80
N ILE A 152 12.32 6.99 -10.39
CA ILE A 152 11.38 7.82 -11.14
C ILE A 152 11.29 7.36 -12.60
N ARG A 153 12.44 7.20 -13.27
CA ARG A 153 12.53 6.93 -14.72
C ARG A 153 11.96 5.57 -15.10
N GLU A 154 12.28 4.51 -14.36
CA GLU A 154 11.81 3.16 -14.72
C GLU A 154 10.26 3.06 -14.70
N PRO A 155 9.56 3.54 -13.66
CA PRO A 155 8.10 3.65 -13.68
C PRO A 155 7.56 4.56 -14.80
N GLU A 156 8.18 5.72 -15.05
CA GLU A 156 7.77 6.62 -16.13
C GLU A 156 7.83 5.93 -17.51
N GLU A 157 8.93 5.22 -17.79
CA GLU A 157 9.14 4.49 -19.05
C GLU A 157 8.17 3.30 -19.22
N THR A 158 7.66 2.75 -18.12
CA THR A 158 6.75 1.59 -18.13
C THR A 158 5.27 1.97 -18.10
N GLY A 159 4.95 3.27 -17.97
CA GLY A 159 3.59 3.79 -18.10
C GLY A 159 2.93 4.24 -16.79
N TYR A 160 3.68 4.38 -15.71
CA TYR A 160 3.19 5.05 -14.51
C TYR A 160 2.97 6.54 -14.82
N ASN A 161 1.82 7.07 -14.40
CA ASN A 161 1.35 8.38 -14.84
C ASN A 161 1.28 9.43 -13.72
N ALA A 162 1.72 9.06 -12.51
CA ALA A 162 1.77 9.95 -11.37
C ALA A 162 2.94 9.63 -10.46
N LEU A 163 3.51 10.68 -9.84
CA LEU A 163 4.54 10.57 -8.82
C LEU A 163 3.98 11.04 -7.47
N PHE A 164 4.12 10.21 -6.45
CA PHE A 164 3.68 10.48 -5.08
C PHE A 164 4.90 10.68 -4.18
N LEU A 165 5.29 11.94 -3.99
CA LEU A 165 6.41 12.28 -3.12
C LEU A 165 6.02 12.21 -1.65
N THR A 166 6.58 11.26 -0.92
CA THR A 166 6.35 11.11 0.53
C THR A 166 7.35 11.96 1.30
N VAL A 167 6.84 12.99 1.98
CA VAL A 167 7.65 14.03 2.64
C VAL A 167 7.61 13.96 4.17
N ASP A 168 6.78 13.10 4.74
CA ASP A 168 6.57 12.94 6.19
C ASP A 168 7.49 11.89 6.84
N THR A 169 8.31 11.19 6.06
CA THR A 169 9.23 10.14 6.55
C THR A 169 10.71 10.49 6.31
N ARG A 170 11.13 11.70 6.66
CA ARG A 170 12.57 12.06 6.67
C ARG A 170 13.37 11.16 7.62
N TRP A 171 12.77 10.87 8.78
CA TRP A 171 13.20 9.83 9.70
C TRP A 171 12.02 8.90 9.93
N ARG A 172 12.31 7.61 10.12
CA ARG A 172 11.26 6.65 10.43
C ARG A 172 10.74 6.89 11.84
N GLY A 173 9.43 6.83 12.00
CA GLY A 173 8.79 6.87 13.32
C GLY A 173 9.28 5.72 14.19
N ARG A 174 9.32 5.92 15.51
CA ARG A 174 9.73 4.88 16.45
C ARG A 174 8.62 3.83 16.60
N ARG A 175 8.72 2.72 15.87
CA ARG A 175 7.72 1.63 15.86
C ARG A 175 8.10 0.54 16.87
N ILE A 176 7.57 0.65 18.08
CA ILE A 176 7.91 -0.23 19.21
C ILE A 176 7.65 -1.71 18.91
N ASN A 177 6.62 -2.01 18.11
CA ASN A 177 6.30 -3.37 17.70
C ASN A 177 7.38 -3.98 16.81
N GLU A 178 7.93 -3.22 15.86
CA GLU A 178 9.04 -3.67 15.00
C GLU A 178 10.30 -3.90 15.82
N MET A 179 10.61 -2.99 16.77
CA MET A 179 11.78 -3.13 17.66
C MET A 179 11.67 -4.38 18.54
N LYS A 180 10.50 -4.64 19.13
CA LYS A 180 10.28 -5.82 19.99
C LYS A 180 10.34 -7.13 19.22
N ASN A 181 9.83 -7.13 17.98
CA ASN A 181 9.82 -8.31 17.12
C ASN A 181 11.07 -8.42 16.23
N LYS A 182 12.04 -7.52 16.39
CA LYS A 182 13.30 -7.48 15.62
C LYS A 182 13.04 -7.58 14.12
N PHE A 183 12.30 -6.60 13.58
CA PHE A 183 11.95 -6.60 12.17
C PHE A 183 13.19 -6.61 11.27
N GLU A 184 13.26 -7.61 10.40
CA GLU A 184 14.27 -7.78 9.37
C GLU A 184 13.57 -8.22 8.08
N LEU A 185 14.11 -7.84 6.92
CA LEU A 185 13.59 -8.32 5.65
C LEU A 185 14.01 -9.80 5.48
N PRO A 186 13.07 -10.74 5.27
CA PRO A 186 13.41 -12.13 5.00
C PRO A 186 14.34 -12.29 3.78
N GLU A 187 15.28 -13.23 3.83
CA GLU A 187 16.30 -13.44 2.79
C GLU A 187 15.75 -13.66 1.37
N HIS A 188 14.54 -14.20 1.25
CA HIS A 188 13.90 -14.44 -0.04
C HIS A 188 13.22 -13.20 -0.65
N LEU A 189 13.22 -12.08 0.08
CA LEU A 189 12.68 -10.80 -0.38
C LEU A 189 13.81 -9.81 -0.58
N SER A 190 13.65 -8.95 -1.58
CA SER A 190 14.58 -7.87 -1.87
C SER A 190 13.80 -6.60 -2.20
N PHE A 191 14.53 -5.50 -2.41
CA PHE A 191 13.96 -4.26 -2.93
C PHE A 191 14.58 -3.97 -4.30
N PRO A 192 13.88 -4.29 -5.40
CA PRO A 192 14.40 -4.09 -6.76
C PRO A 192 14.84 -2.65 -7.05
N SER A 193 14.17 -1.68 -6.44
CA SER A 193 14.50 -0.25 -6.54
C SER A 193 15.81 0.16 -5.85
N PHE A 194 16.40 -0.69 -5.00
CA PHE A 194 17.60 -0.39 -4.20
C PHE A 194 18.66 -1.51 -4.37
N PRO A 195 19.29 -1.66 -5.55
CA PRO A 195 20.20 -2.77 -5.82
C PRO A 195 21.47 -2.78 -4.96
N TRP A 196 21.85 -1.64 -4.38
CA TRP A 196 22.96 -1.51 -3.44
C TRP A 196 22.61 -1.95 -2.00
N MET A 197 21.32 -2.10 -1.70
CA MET A 197 20.85 -2.58 -0.41
C MET A 197 20.92 -4.11 -0.43
N GLY A 198 22.11 -4.65 -0.11
CA GLY A 198 22.33 -6.09 -0.06
C GLY A 198 21.41 -6.83 0.93
N GLU A 199 21.42 -8.17 0.88
CA GLU A 199 20.52 -9.11 1.61
C GLU A 199 20.46 -8.94 3.15
N LYS A 200 21.25 -8.05 3.76
CA LYS A 200 21.41 -7.95 5.23
C LYS A 200 21.10 -6.59 5.85
N ASN A 201 20.52 -5.65 5.11
CA ASN A 201 20.17 -4.36 5.72
C ASN A 201 18.84 -4.43 6.46
N THR A 202 18.96 -4.77 7.74
CA THR A 202 17.90 -4.60 8.73
C THR A 202 17.38 -3.17 8.65
N ALA A 203 16.07 -3.01 8.81
CA ALA A 203 15.43 -1.73 9.00
C ALA A 203 15.83 -1.07 10.35
N GLY A 204 17.00 -1.39 10.92
CA GLY A 204 17.52 -0.87 12.18
C GLY A 204 19.03 -0.62 12.19
N SER A 205 19.77 -0.76 11.07
CA SER A 205 21.15 -0.30 11.04
C SER A 205 21.19 1.23 11.10
N GLU A 206 22.04 1.77 11.97
CA GLU A 206 22.23 3.20 12.26
C GLU A 206 22.78 4.01 11.07
N GLU A 207 22.98 3.37 9.92
CA GLU A 207 23.45 3.98 8.68
C GLU A 207 22.37 3.82 7.59
N PHE A 208 21.27 4.56 7.71
CA PHE A 208 20.52 4.94 6.51
C PHE A 208 21.20 6.18 5.94
N PRO A 209 21.49 6.23 4.62
CA PRO A 209 22.22 7.33 3.99
C PRO A 209 21.29 8.55 3.87
N TYR A 210 21.00 9.17 5.01
CA TYR A 210 20.54 10.53 5.06
C TYR A 210 21.76 11.34 5.49
N GLY A 211 22.54 11.79 4.50
CA GLY A 211 23.67 12.68 4.72
C GLY A 211 23.26 13.95 5.47
N ASP A 212 24.24 14.57 6.12
CA ASP A 212 24.15 15.81 6.90
C ASP A 212 23.45 16.97 6.16
#